data_AF-A0AAN9KHV4-F1
#
_entry.id   AF-A0AAN9KHV4-F1
#
_cell.length_a   1.000
_cell.length_b   1.000
_cell.length_c   1.000
_cell.angle_alpha   90.00
_cell.angle_beta   90.00
_cell.angle_gamma   90.00
#
_symmetry.space_group_name_H-M   'P 1'
#
loop_
_entity.id
_entity.type
_entity.pdbx_description
1 polymer ?
#
loop_
_entity_poly.entity_id
_entity_poly.type
_entity_poly.pdbx_seq_one_letter_code
_entity_poly.pdbx_strand_id
1 'polypeptide(L)'
;MAKMGASRKELNSYTIKGTNKVVRVQDRVLIRPLDESRPPHVACVEKFEKDNKNNVKVHLRWYYRPEEVGRRKFHGVKELFLSNHYEVHSAQTIEGKCMVHSFNDYTSLENVGDKDYFCRFKYNAFTKAFTPNRVVVYCKCEMPYNPDELMVQCEDCEDWYHPACVSMSDEEAKKIENFICSECSSHDDEKTSQDEFRSSPRVDGEVMTHSINARFVFNGVATQGLEVVDASHSIQTLAQQCGGEVELGVAVGVKMEEVAVAMSYEQCG
;
A
#
# COMPACT_ATOMS: atom_id res chain seq x y z
N MET A 1 -25.30 -44.88 -20.76
CA MET A 1 -25.44 -43.43 -21.05
C MET A 1 -24.28 -42.69 -20.42
N ALA A 2 -23.27 -42.30 -21.20
CA ALA A 2 -22.15 -41.51 -20.70
C ALA A 2 -22.62 -40.05 -20.52
N LYS A 3 -22.56 -39.52 -19.29
CA LYS A 3 -22.69 -38.08 -19.04
C LYS A 3 -21.51 -37.39 -19.70
N MET A 4 -21.73 -36.80 -20.87
CA MET A 4 -20.75 -35.91 -21.50
C MET A 4 -20.42 -34.79 -20.51
N GLY A 5 -19.16 -34.70 -20.09
CA GLY A 5 -18.67 -33.64 -19.22
C GLY A 5 -18.95 -32.28 -19.87
N ALA A 6 -19.62 -31.39 -19.14
CA ALA A 6 -19.92 -30.05 -19.64
C ALA A 6 -18.61 -29.31 -19.96
N SER A 7 -18.40 -28.98 -21.23
CA SER A 7 -17.25 -28.22 -21.73
C SER A 7 -17.26 -26.78 -21.19
N ARG A 8 -16.62 -26.54 -20.04
CA ARG A 8 -16.46 -25.20 -19.47
C ARG A 8 -15.33 -24.47 -20.21
N LYS A 9 -15.57 -23.21 -20.60
CA LYS A 9 -14.57 -22.35 -21.26
C LYS A 9 -14.11 -21.25 -20.30
N GLU A 10 -12.81 -21.12 -20.13
CA GLU A 10 -12.20 -20.03 -19.37
C GLU A 10 -12.20 -18.72 -20.17
N LEU A 11 -12.38 -17.59 -19.47
CA LEU A 11 -12.36 -16.26 -20.05
C LEU A 11 -11.31 -15.40 -19.34
N ASN A 12 -10.66 -14.50 -20.09
CA ASN A 12 -9.67 -13.56 -19.54
C ASN A 12 -10.30 -12.25 -19.05
N SER A 13 -11.57 -11.99 -19.42
CA SER A 13 -12.28 -10.76 -19.07
C SER A 13 -13.80 -10.90 -19.13
N TYR A 14 -14.49 -9.97 -18.51
CA TYR A 14 -15.94 -9.81 -18.52
C TYR A 14 -16.33 -8.33 -18.61
N THR A 15 -17.25 -8.00 -19.51
CA THR A 15 -17.84 -6.65 -19.59
C THR A 15 -19.07 -6.58 -18.71
N ILE A 16 -19.08 -5.64 -17.75
CA ILE A 16 -20.21 -5.48 -16.82
C ILE A 16 -21.45 -5.07 -17.62
N LYS A 17 -22.51 -5.89 -17.52
CA LYS A 17 -23.77 -5.67 -18.24
C LYS A 17 -24.31 -4.26 -18.00
N GLY A 18 -24.77 -3.61 -19.08
CA GLY A 18 -25.29 -2.24 -19.04
C GLY A 18 -24.20 -1.15 -18.98
N THR A 19 -22.92 -1.52 -19.08
CA THR A 19 -21.80 -0.57 -19.08
C THR A 19 -20.74 -0.96 -20.12
N ASN A 20 -19.81 -0.04 -20.40
CA ASN A 20 -18.63 -0.32 -21.23
C ASN A 20 -17.40 -0.71 -20.38
N LYS A 21 -17.58 -1.00 -19.08
CA LYS A 21 -16.47 -1.30 -18.17
C LYS A 21 -16.09 -2.77 -18.26
N VAL A 22 -14.84 -3.03 -18.61
CA VAL A 22 -14.26 -4.36 -18.70
C VAL A 22 -13.48 -4.69 -17.42
N VAL A 23 -13.76 -5.85 -16.86
CA VAL A 23 -13.06 -6.44 -15.71
C VAL A 23 -12.23 -7.61 -16.21
N ARG A 24 -10.98 -7.71 -15.73
CA ARG A 24 -10.02 -8.75 -16.07
C ARG A 24 -9.65 -9.55 -14.81
N VAL A 25 -9.01 -10.69 -15.01
CA VAL A 25 -8.38 -11.44 -13.92
C VAL A 25 -7.37 -10.53 -13.20
N GLN A 26 -7.25 -10.67 -11.89
CA GLN A 26 -6.49 -9.82 -10.94
C GLN A 26 -7.05 -8.41 -10.66
N ASP A 27 -8.12 -8.01 -11.35
CA ASP A 27 -8.82 -6.77 -10.99
C ASP A 27 -9.48 -6.90 -9.61
N ARG A 28 -9.50 -5.80 -8.87
CA ARG A 28 -10.29 -5.68 -7.64
C ARG A 28 -11.64 -5.08 -8.00
N VAL A 29 -12.69 -5.68 -7.45
CA VAL A 29 -14.06 -5.37 -7.79
C VAL A 29 -14.93 -5.21 -6.54
N LEU A 30 -15.97 -4.40 -6.71
CA LEU A 30 -17.07 -4.28 -5.78
C LEU A 30 -18.14 -5.30 -6.18
N ILE A 31 -18.53 -6.13 -5.22
CA ILE A 31 -19.57 -7.14 -5.36
C ILE A 31 -20.80 -6.69 -4.58
N ARG A 32 -21.94 -6.68 -5.28
CA ARG A 32 -23.24 -6.35 -4.69
C ARG A 32 -23.54 -7.30 -3.53
N PRO A 33 -23.86 -6.80 -2.33
CA PRO A 33 -24.30 -7.63 -1.22
C PRO A 33 -25.72 -8.17 -1.48
N LEU A 34 -26.09 -9.24 -0.79
CA LEU A 34 -27.49 -9.71 -0.80
C LEU A 34 -28.43 -8.74 -0.06
N ASP A 35 -27.89 -8.04 0.93
CA ASP A 35 -28.56 -7.03 1.73
C ASP A 35 -28.03 -5.64 1.30
N GLU A 36 -28.85 -4.88 0.59
CA GLU A 36 -28.50 -3.56 0.04
C GLU A 36 -28.23 -2.49 1.12
N SER A 37 -28.55 -2.77 2.39
CA SER A 37 -28.16 -1.88 3.49
C SER A 37 -26.66 -1.93 3.81
N ARG A 38 -25.97 -2.97 3.35
CA ARG A 38 -24.53 -3.16 3.59
C ARG A 38 -23.70 -2.51 2.47
N PRO A 39 -22.47 -2.05 2.78
CA PRO A 39 -21.57 -1.60 1.74
C PRO A 39 -21.19 -2.78 0.82
N PRO A 40 -20.87 -2.51 -0.46
CA PRO A 40 -20.37 -3.55 -1.36
C PRO A 40 -19.12 -4.25 -0.80
N HIS A 41 -19.06 -5.55 -1.02
CA HIS A 41 -17.90 -6.37 -0.64
C HIS A 41 -16.79 -6.18 -1.66
N VAL A 42 -15.53 -6.26 -1.21
CA VAL A 42 -14.38 -6.13 -2.11
C VAL A 42 -13.78 -7.52 -2.35
N ALA A 43 -13.49 -7.82 -3.60
CA ALA A 43 -12.87 -9.09 -3.99
C ALA A 43 -11.83 -8.90 -5.09
N CYS A 44 -10.85 -9.80 -5.12
CA CYS A 44 -9.96 -9.99 -6.27
C CYS A 44 -10.58 -11.03 -7.20
N VAL A 45 -10.57 -10.73 -8.51
CA VAL A 45 -11.00 -11.68 -9.54
C VAL A 45 -9.89 -12.68 -9.80
N GLU A 46 -10.11 -13.94 -9.48
CA GLU A 46 -9.12 -15.02 -9.73
C GLU A 46 -9.34 -15.66 -11.11
N LYS A 47 -10.59 -15.80 -11.54
CA LYS A 47 -10.94 -16.50 -12.78
C LYS A 47 -12.33 -16.16 -13.28
N PHE A 48 -12.53 -16.17 -14.60
CA PHE A 48 -13.86 -16.24 -15.20
C PHE A 48 -14.10 -17.57 -15.90
N GLU A 49 -15.28 -18.14 -15.71
CA GLU A 49 -15.70 -19.38 -16.36
C GLU A 49 -17.06 -19.19 -17.04
N LYS A 50 -17.15 -19.62 -18.30
CA LYS A 50 -18.38 -19.60 -19.07
C LYS A 50 -18.95 -21.01 -19.18
N ASP A 51 -20.23 -21.15 -18.86
CA ASP A 51 -20.97 -22.39 -19.03
C ASP A 51 -21.55 -22.53 -20.45
N ASN A 52 -22.08 -23.71 -20.76
CA ASN A 52 -22.70 -24.02 -22.06
C ASN A 52 -23.95 -23.16 -22.36
N LYS A 53 -24.55 -22.53 -21.34
CA LYS A 53 -25.71 -21.65 -21.45
C LYS A 53 -25.30 -20.17 -21.60
N ASN A 54 -24.01 -19.91 -21.85
CA ASN A 54 -23.41 -18.59 -21.90
C ASN A 54 -23.45 -17.78 -20.59
N ASN A 55 -23.75 -18.39 -19.44
CA ASN A 55 -23.61 -17.72 -18.16
C ASN A 55 -22.14 -17.64 -17.77
N VAL A 56 -21.74 -16.48 -17.25
CA VAL A 56 -20.38 -16.25 -16.77
C VAL A 56 -20.38 -16.30 -15.26
N LYS A 57 -19.59 -17.22 -14.71
CA LYS A 57 -19.23 -17.30 -13.30
C LYS A 57 -17.89 -16.62 -13.07
N VAL A 58 -17.72 -16.05 -11.90
CA VAL A 58 -16.47 -15.43 -11.45
C VAL A 58 -16.02 -16.13 -10.18
N HIS A 59 -14.74 -16.52 -10.14
CA HIS A 59 -14.08 -17.02 -8.95
C HIS A 59 -13.43 -15.83 -8.27
N LEU A 60 -13.77 -15.63 -7.01
CA LEU A 60 -13.43 -14.46 -6.23
C LEU A 60 -12.60 -14.87 -5.03
N ARG A 61 -11.63 -14.03 -4.71
CA ARG A 61 -10.89 -14.07 -3.45
C ARG A 61 -11.27 -12.85 -2.61
N TRP A 62 -11.80 -13.09 -1.43
CA TRP A 62 -12.43 -12.02 -0.64
C TRP A 62 -11.43 -11.14 0.11
N TYR A 63 -11.71 -9.85 0.15
CA TYR A 63 -11.19 -8.94 1.15
C TYR A 63 -12.20 -8.78 2.28
N TYR A 64 -11.71 -8.78 3.52
CA TYR A 64 -12.52 -8.51 4.71
C TYR A 64 -12.29 -7.10 5.20
N ARG A 65 -13.34 -6.46 5.70
CA ARG A 65 -13.28 -5.19 6.39
C ARG A 65 -12.99 -5.39 7.89
N PRO A 66 -12.37 -4.42 8.57
CA PRO A 66 -12.18 -4.43 10.02
C PRO A 66 -13.43 -4.77 10.83
N GLU A 67 -14.61 -4.26 10.44
CA GLU A 67 -15.87 -4.46 11.14
C GLU A 67 -16.31 -5.94 11.16
N GLU A 68 -15.91 -6.71 10.15
CA GLU A 68 -16.31 -8.11 9.99
C GLU A 68 -15.45 -9.07 10.81
N VAL A 69 -14.25 -8.63 11.22
CA VAL A 69 -13.24 -9.49 11.86
C VAL A 69 -12.76 -8.97 13.22
N GLY A 70 -13.18 -7.78 13.63
CA GLY A 70 -12.82 -7.13 14.90
C GLY A 70 -11.96 -5.89 14.68
N ARG A 71 -12.61 -4.73 14.53
CA ARG A 71 -11.94 -3.44 14.33
C ARG A 71 -11.09 -3.08 15.55
N ARG A 72 -9.86 -2.63 15.30
CA ARG A 72 -8.92 -2.09 16.29
C ARG A 72 -8.69 -0.62 16.00
N LYS A 73 -8.13 0.12 16.98
CA LYS A 73 -7.90 1.56 16.87
C LYS A 73 -7.01 1.92 15.68
N PHE A 74 -5.97 1.14 15.43
CA PHE A 74 -5.04 1.39 14.33
C PHE A 74 -5.57 1.03 12.93
N HIS A 75 -6.77 0.44 12.83
CA HIS A 75 -7.34 0.09 11.54
C HIS A 75 -7.91 1.32 10.84
N GLY A 76 -7.45 1.56 9.61
CA GLY A 76 -7.97 2.65 8.79
C GLY A 76 -9.43 2.44 8.38
N VAL A 77 -10.11 3.52 8.00
CA VAL A 77 -11.47 3.54 7.46
C VAL A 77 -11.53 2.81 6.12
N LYS A 78 -10.51 2.97 5.28
CA LYS A 78 -10.38 2.32 3.96
C LYS A 78 -9.53 1.03 3.98
N GLU A 79 -9.24 0.50 5.17
CA GLU A 79 -8.41 -0.70 5.31
C GLU A 79 -9.20 -1.97 4.96
N LEU A 80 -8.53 -2.90 4.27
CA LEU A 80 -9.03 -4.21 3.90
C LEU A 80 -7.99 -5.29 4.18
N PHE A 81 -8.45 -6.52 4.36
CA PHE A 81 -7.59 -7.68 4.60
C PHE A 81 -7.77 -8.74 3.53
N LEU A 82 -6.73 -8.99 2.74
CA LEU A 82 -6.76 -10.04 1.73
C LEU A 82 -6.86 -11.40 2.41
N SER A 83 -7.92 -12.15 2.14
CA SER A 83 -8.14 -13.43 2.81
C SER A 83 -7.69 -14.65 2.01
N ASN A 84 -7.76 -15.83 2.61
CA ASN A 84 -7.74 -17.12 1.89
C ASN A 84 -9.15 -17.68 1.65
N HIS A 85 -10.19 -16.85 1.73
CA HIS A 85 -11.55 -17.23 1.43
C HIS A 85 -11.84 -17.06 -0.06
N TYR A 86 -12.17 -18.16 -0.73
CA TYR A 86 -12.53 -18.19 -2.14
C TYR A 86 -13.97 -18.65 -2.33
N GLU A 87 -14.70 -17.98 -3.22
CA GLU A 87 -16.06 -18.38 -3.60
C GLU A 87 -16.31 -18.16 -5.08
N VAL A 88 -17.35 -18.81 -5.61
CA VAL A 88 -17.79 -18.66 -6.99
C VAL A 88 -19.15 -17.97 -7.03
N HIS A 89 -19.21 -16.84 -7.72
CA HIS A 89 -20.43 -16.03 -7.89
C HIS A 89 -20.80 -15.86 -9.36
N SER A 90 -22.00 -15.35 -9.62
CA SER A 90 -22.37 -14.90 -10.97
C SER A 90 -21.60 -13.61 -11.30
N ALA A 91 -21.00 -13.48 -12.48
CA ALA A 91 -20.32 -12.24 -12.86
C ALA A 91 -21.27 -11.01 -12.92
N GLN A 92 -22.59 -11.23 -12.87
CA GLN A 92 -23.59 -10.18 -12.80
C GLN A 92 -23.64 -9.47 -11.44
N THR A 93 -23.05 -10.04 -10.38
CA THR A 93 -22.97 -9.39 -9.06
C THR A 93 -21.88 -8.32 -9.00
N ILE A 94 -21.00 -8.25 -10.00
CA ILE A 94 -19.97 -7.22 -10.10
C ILE A 94 -20.61 -5.87 -10.41
N GLU A 95 -20.42 -4.90 -9.52
CA GLU A 95 -20.93 -3.53 -9.68
C GLU A 95 -19.92 -2.61 -10.38
N GLY A 96 -18.63 -2.88 -10.17
CA GLY A 96 -17.57 -2.05 -10.74
C GLY A 96 -16.19 -2.44 -10.23
N LYS A 97 -15.18 -1.77 -10.77
CA LYS A 97 -13.79 -1.87 -10.30
C LYS A 97 -13.54 -0.93 -9.12
N CYS A 98 -12.60 -1.31 -8.27
CA CYS A 98 -12.00 -0.49 -7.23
C CYS A 98 -10.47 -0.68 -7.22
N MET A 99 -9.78 0.12 -6.42
CA MET A 99 -8.34 0.01 -6.21
C MET A 99 -8.06 -0.45 -4.78
N VAL A 100 -7.18 -1.44 -4.65
CA VAL A 100 -6.63 -1.85 -3.35
C VAL A 100 -5.12 -1.73 -3.44
N HIS A 101 -4.63 -0.65 -2.85
CA HIS A 101 -3.24 -0.21 -2.83
C HIS A 101 -2.43 -0.99 -1.79
N SER A 102 -1.10 -1.02 -1.96
CA SER A 102 -0.22 -1.31 -0.83
C SER A 102 -0.32 -0.20 0.22
N PHE A 103 0.16 -0.44 1.44
CA PHE A 103 0.16 0.60 2.47
C PHE A 103 0.91 1.86 2.02
N ASN A 104 2.11 1.68 1.48
CA ASN A 104 2.97 2.79 1.03
C ASN A 104 2.34 3.58 -0.11
N ASP A 105 1.77 2.89 -1.10
CA ASP A 105 1.15 3.57 -2.24
C ASP A 105 -0.04 4.40 -1.77
N TYR A 106 -0.84 3.85 -0.84
CA TYR A 106 -1.99 4.55 -0.27
C TYR A 106 -1.58 5.78 0.54
N THR A 107 -0.57 5.68 1.41
CA THR A 107 -0.10 6.83 2.21
C THR A 107 0.52 7.92 1.34
N SER A 108 0.99 7.56 0.13
CA SER A 108 1.54 8.50 -0.85
C SER A 108 0.48 9.14 -1.78
N LEU A 109 -0.80 8.79 -1.64
CA LEU A 109 -1.86 9.41 -2.43
C LEU A 109 -2.13 10.85 -1.97
N GLU A 110 -2.11 11.79 -2.91
CA GLU A 110 -2.55 13.16 -2.65
C GLU A 110 -4.02 13.16 -2.18
N ASN A 111 -4.89 12.51 -2.97
CA ASN A 111 -6.32 12.43 -2.73
C ASN A 111 -6.77 10.97 -2.71
N VAL A 112 -7.49 10.60 -1.66
CA VAL A 112 -8.08 9.26 -1.53
C VAL A 112 -9.50 9.31 -2.08
N GLY A 113 -9.76 8.59 -3.16
CA GLY A 113 -11.09 8.48 -3.74
C GLY A 113 -12.00 7.51 -2.99
N ASP A 114 -13.29 7.53 -3.32
CA ASP A 114 -14.29 6.68 -2.66
C ASP A 114 -14.01 5.17 -2.81
N LYS A 115 -13.39 4.80 -3.92
CA LYS A 115 -13.08 3.42 -4.32
C LYS A 115 -11.60 3.07 -4.17
N ASP A 116 -10.85 3.92 -3.47
CA ASP A 116 -9.48 3.62 -3.05
C ASP A 116 -9.50 2.99 -1.66
N TYR A 117 -8.86 1.84 -1.57
CA TYR A 117 -8.67 1.08 -0.35
C TYR A 117 -7.19 0.72 -0.23
N PHE A 118 -6.80 0.24 0.94
CA PHE A 118 -5.45 -0.31 1.13
C PHE A 118 -5.47 -1.62 1.90
N CYS A 119 -4.44 -2.42 1.68
CA CYS A 119 -4.27 -3.69 2.36
C CYS A 119 -2.81 -3.86 2.76
N ARG A 120 -2.58 -4.02 4.07
CA ARG A 120 -1.26 -4.32 4.63
C ARG A 120 -1.20 -5.66 5.36
N PHE A 121 -2.34 -6.24 5.68
CA PHE A 121 -2.45 -7.55 6.31
C PHE A 121 -3.17 -8.55 5.43
N LYS A 122 -2.71 -9.81 5.50
CA LYS A 122 -3.46 -10.97 5.07
C LYS A 122 -4.24 -11.52 6.25
N TYR A 123 -5.45 -11.99 6.01
CA TYR A 123 -6.32 -12.58 7.02
C TYR A 123 -6.64 -14.04 6.69
N ASN A 124 -6.42 -14.95 7.61
CA ASN A 124 -6.83 -16.33 7.43
C ASN A 124 -8.28 -16.49 7.92
N ALA A 125 -9.22 -16.67 6.99
CA ALA A 125 -10.64 -16.77 7.31
C ALA A 125 -10.98 -18.02 8.14
N PHE A 126 -10.16 -19.08 8.06
CA PHE A 126 -10.36 -20.33 8.81
C PHE A 126 -9.76 -20.26 10.21
N THR A 127 -8.51 -19.77 10.36
CA THR A 127 -7.83 -19.71 11.65
C THR A 127 -8.00 -18.38 12.39
N LYS A 128 -8.60 -17.38 11.73
CA LYS A 128 -8.78 -16.01 12.24
C LYS A 128 -7.47 -15.27 12.53
N ALA A 129 -6.34 -15.76 12.01
CA ALA A 129 -5.03 -15.17 12.21
C ALA A 129 -4.70 -14.09 11.15
N PHE A 130 -3.84 -13.14 11.53
CA PHE A 130 -3.32 -12.09 10.64
C PHE A 130 -1.86 -12.33 10.28
N THR A 131 -1.45 -11.86 9.10
CA THR A 131 -0.05 -11.92 8.64
C THR A 131 0.34 -10.61 7.95
N PRO A 132 1.49 -9.99 8.27
CA PRO A 132 2.45 -10.43 9.30
C PRO A 132 1.90 -10.33 10.73
N ASN A 133 2.48 -11.10 11.65
CA ASN A 133 2.15 -11.07 13.08
C ASN A 133 2.97 -10.03 13.86
N ARG A 134 4.00 -9.47 13.24
CA ARG A 134 4.82 -8.38 13.75
C ARG A 134 4.69 -7.19 12.82
N VAL A 135 4.56 -6.02 13.41
CA VAL A 135 4.31 -4.75 12.74
C VAL A 135 5.11 -3.68 13.45
N VAL A 136 5.62 -2.72 12.69
CA VAL A 136 6.26 -1.55 13.29
C VAL A 136 5.19 -0.75 14.03
N VAL A 137 5.52 -0.36 15.25
CA VAL A 137 4.67 0.43 16.13
C VAL A 137 5.37 1.75 16.39
N TYR A 138 4.56 2.76 16.69
CA TYR A 138 5.01 4.12 16.94
C TYR A 138 4.34 4.66 18.19
N CYS A 139 4.86 5.80 18.66
CA CYS A 139 4.35 6.53 19.80
C CYS A 139 4.43 5.73 21.11
N LYS A 140 4.22 6.42 22.23
CA LYS A 140 4.11 5.81 23.56
C LYS A 140 2.94 4.84 23.73
N CYS A 141 2.00 4.80 22.78
CA CYS A 141 0.89 3.85 22.79
C CYS A 141 1.25 2.51 22.13
N GLU A 142 2.42 2.40 21.50
CA GLU A 142 2.93 1.19 20.84
C GLU A 142 1.91 0.61 19.84
N MET A 143 1.31 1.48 19.02
CA MET A 143 0.32 1.09 18.01
C MET A 143 0.89 1.24 16.60
N PRO A 144 0.49 0.36 15.65
CA PRO A 144 0.78 0.56 14.23
C PRO A 144 0.19 1.87 13.71
N TYR A 145 0.85 2.48 12.74
CA TYR A 145 0.39 3.74 12.15
C TYR A 145 -1.01 3.60 11.51
N ASN A 146 -1.93 4.50 11.85
CA ASN A 146 -3.24 4.62 11.20
C ASN A 146 -3.19 5.79 10.19
N PRO A 147 -3.40 5.56 8.88
CA PRO A 147 -3.29 6.63 7.87
C PRO A 147 -4.39 7.71 7.97
N ASP A 148 -5.42 7.47 8.79
CA ASP A 148 -6.47 8.44 9.07
C ASP A 148 -6.18 9.30 10.32
N GLU A 149 -5.15 8.97 11.10
CA GLU A 149 -4.75 9.71 12.31
C GLU A 149 -3.52 10.58 12.05
N LEU A 150 -3.54 11.79 12.61
CA LEU A 150 -2.41 12.71 12.54
C LEU A 150 -1.30 12.25 13.50
N MET A 151 -0.06 12.33 13.04
CA MET A 151 1.12 12.14 13.87
C MET A 151 2.14 13.26 13.62
N VAL A 152 2.90 13.60 14.66
CA VAL A 152 4.01 14.55 14.62
C VAL A 152 5.32 13.84 14.94
N GLN A 153 6.40 14.21 14.26
CA GLN A 153 7.72 13.63 14.47
C GLN A 153 8.52 14.49 15.46
N CYS A 154 9.20 13.85 16.41
CA CYS A 154 10.14 14.52 17.29
C CYS A 154 11.47 14.78 16.54
N GLU A 155 12.05 15.99 16.66
CA GLU A 155 13.32 16.30 15.99
C GLU A 155 14.53 15.57 16.59
N ASP A 156 14.47 15.21 17.88
CA ASP A 156 15.61 14.60 18.58
C ASP A 156 15.66 13.08 18.46
N CYS A 157 14.52 12.40 18.67
CA CYS A 157 14.46 10.93 18.64
C CYS A 157 13.92 10.36 17.33
N GLU A 158 13.46 11.22 16.41
CA GLU A 158 12.87 10.86 15.11
C GLU A 158 11.62 9.94 15.18
N ASP A 159 11.10 9.66 16.39
CA ASP A 159 9.87 8.87 16.59
C ASP A 159 8.60 9.72 16.37
N TRP A 160 7.51 9.04 16.08
CA TRP A 160 6.22 9.62 15.71
C TRP A 160 5.22 9.52 16.83
N TYR A 161 4.50 10.60 17.11
CA TYR A 161 3.54 10.69 18.20
C TYR A 161 2.18 11.20 17.74
N HIS A 162 1.11 10.58 18.24
CA HIS A 162 -0.22 11.15 18.11
C HIS A 162 -0.30 12.42 18.98
N PRO A 163 -0.83 13.56 18.48
CA PRO A 163 -0.97 14.79 19.26
C PRO A 163 -1.66 14.55 20.61
N ALA A 164 -2.77 13.81 20.61
CA ALA A 164 -3.51 13.47 21.82
C ALA A 164 -2.66 12.66 22.84
N CYS A 165 -1.71 11.85 22.38
CA CYS A 165 -0.81 11.11 23.27
C CYS A 165 0.23 12.04 23.92
N VAL A 166 0.58 13.17 23.33
CA VAL A 166 1.53 14.14 23.90
C VAL A 166 0.83 15.39 24.45
N SER A 167 -0.45 15.25 24.81
CA SER A 167 -1.28 16.31 25.40
C SER A 167 -1.41 17.55 24.51
N MET A 168 -1.49 17.33 23.20
CA MET A 168 -1.60 18.35 22.17
C MET A 168 -2.87 18.12 21.34
N SER A 169 -3.50 19.20 20.86
CA SER A 169 -4.60 19.11 19.90
C SER A 169 -4.11 19.00 18.46
N ASP A 170 -4.94 18.48 17.57
CA ASP A 170 -4.59 18.39 16.14
C ASP A 170 -4.41 19.79 15.53
N GLU A 171 -5.10 20.81 16.03
CA GLU A 171 -4.95 22.20 15.57
C GLU A 171 -3.62 22.82 15.97
N GLU A 172 -3.11 22.47 17.16
CA GLU A 172 -1.78 22.89 17.62
C GLU A 172 -0.69 22.15 16.85
N ALA A 173 -0.83 20.83 16.69
CA ALA A 173 0.11 19.99 15.95
C ALA A 173 0.34 20.49 14.51
N LYS A 174 -0.72 20.98 13.85
CA LYS A 174 -0.63 21.53 12.48
C LYS A 174 0.10 22.86 12.37
N LYS A 175 0.32 23.57 13.49
CA LYS A 175 0.96 24.89 13.55
C LYS A 175 2.39 24.85 14.07
N ILE A 176 2.81 23.72 14.62
CA ILE A 176 4.15 23.55 15.17
C ILE A 176 5.09 23.20 14.02
N GLU A 177 6.18 23.95 13.91
CA GLU A 177 7.27 23.66 12.95
C GLU A 177 8.22 22.62 13.53
N ASN A 178 8.62 22.79 14.79
CA ASN A 178 9.60 21.96 15.48
C ASN A 178 8.98 21.36 16.73
N PHE A 179 8.88 20.04 16.80
CA PHE A 179 8.33 19.32 17.95
C PHE A 179 9.42 18.53 18.66
N ILE A 180 9.52 18.70 19.99
CA ILE A 180 10.37 17.90 20.87
C ILE A 180 9.47 17.14 21.85
N CYS A 181 9.66 15.83 21.96
CA CYS A 181 8.84 15.00 22.85
C CYS A 181 9.22 15.18 24.32
N SER A 182 8.32 14.80 25.23
CA SER A 182 8.51 14.99 26.67
C SER A 182 9.73 14.26 27.25
N GLU A 183 10.17 13.17 26.63
CA GLU A 183 11.36 12.44 27.04
C GLU A 183 12.61 13.25 26.68
N CYS A 184 12.74 13.70 25.43
CA CYS A 184 13.85 14.52 24.96
C CYS A 184 13.92 15.88 25.66
N SER A 185 12.79 16.54 25.92
CA SER A 185 12.76 17.83 26.63
C SER A 185 13.26 17.75 28.07
N SER A 186 13.31 16.54 28.66
CA SER A 186 13.80 16.31 30.02
C SER A 186 15.29 15.95 30.09
N HIS A 187 15.95 15.76 28.94
CA HIS A 187 17.36 15.37 28.85
C HIS A 187 18.35 16.54 28.70
N ASP A 188 17.88 17.79 28.79
CA ASP A 188 18.74 18.97 28.67
C ASP A 188 19.67 19.22 29.88
N ASP A 189 19.41 18.61 31.04
CA ASP A 189 20.15 18.92 32.28
C ASP A 189 21.32 17.97 32.62
N GLU A 190 21.52 16.85 31.90
CA GLU A 190 22.58 15.88 32.23
C GLU A 190 23.38 15.41 31.01
N LYS A 191 24.02 16.35 30.31
CA LYS A 191 25.24 16.01 29.55
C LYS A 191 26.45 16.05 30.48
N THR A 192 26.69 14.98 31.23
CA THR A 192 28.04 14.59 31.69
C THR A 192 28.14 13.06 31.74
N SER A 193 28.78 12.53 30.70
CA SER A 193 29.44 11.21 30.63
C SER A 193 28.72 10.00 31.22
N GLN A 194 28.14 9.17 30.36
CA GLN A 194 28.58 7.78 30.20
C GLN A 194 27.86 7.14 29.00
N ASP A 195 28.61 6.97 27.92
CA ASP A 195 28.46 5.81 27.05
C ASP A 195 28.47 4.56 27.92
N GLU A 196 27.39 3.77 27.93
CA GLU A 196 27.39 2.31 27.84
C GLU A 196 25.94 1.75 27.80
N PHE A 197 25.63 1.08 26.69
CA PHE A 197 24.78 -0.11 26.61
C PHE A 197 23.26 0.00 26.84
N ARG A 198 22.52 0.26 25.75
CA ARG A 198 21.27 -0.48 25.47
C ARG A 198 21.41 -1.23 24.15
N SER A 199 21.80 -2.50 24.25
CA SER A 199 21.78 -3.44 23.14
C SER A 199 20.35 -3.70 22.68
N SER A 200 20.01 -3.28 21.46
CA SER A 200 18.91 -3.90 20.71
C SER A 200 19.37 -5.28 20.22
N PRO A 201 18.51 -6.32 20.24
CA PRO A 201 18.83 -7.58 19.59
C PRO A 201 18.90 -7.33 18.07
N ARG A 202 20.05 -7.60 17.45
CA ARG A 202 20.14 -7.76 16.00
C ARG A 202 19.29 -8.97 15.62
N VAL A 203 18.15 -8.71 14.97
CA VAL A 203 17.42 -9.75 14.27
C VAL A 203 17.86 -9.65 12.82
N ASP A 204 18.71 -10.60 12.40
CA ASP A 204 19.00 -10.79 10.98
C ASP A 204 17.71 -11.20 10.28
N GLY A 205 17.18 -10.26 9.49
CA GLY A 205 16.00 -10.42 8.66
C GLY A 205 15.79 -9.10 7.92
N GLU A 206 15.67 -9.16 6.59
CA GLU A 206 15.52 -8.01 5.70
C GLU A 206 14.56 -6.95 6.29
N VAL A 207 15.15 -5.86 6.77
CA VAL A 207 14.41 -4.68 7.22
C VAL A 207 13.93 -3.99 5.95
N MET A 208 12.65 -4.15 5.61
CA MET A 208 12.02 -3.24 4.65
C MET A 208 11.92 -1.88 5.35
N THR A 209 12.82 -0.97 5.01
CA THR A 209 12.75 0.43 5.39
C THR A 209 11.60 1.08 4.62
N HIS A 210 10.39 0.99 5.16
CA HIS A 210 9.26 1.73 4.62
C HIS A 210 9.39 3.18 5.11
N SER A 211 9.91 4.06 4.27
CA SER A 211 9.80 5.51 4.48
C SER A 211 8.32 5.83 4.58
N ILE A 212 7.85 6.26 5.76
CA ILE A 212 6.47 6.66 5.95
C ILE A 212 6.32 8.00 5.23
N ASN A 213 5.70 7.98 4.05
CA ASN A 213 5.12 9.20 3.50
C ASN A 213 3.87 9.49 4.34
N ALA A 214 4.05 10.03 5.54
CA ALA A 214 2.94 10.53 6.34
C ALA A 214 2.27 11.65 5.54
N ARG A 215 0.97 11.87 5.73
CA ARG A 215 0.33 13.08 5.19
C ARG A 215 0.93 14.29 5.89
N PHE A 216 1.97 14.86 5.27
CA PHE A 216 2.68 16.02 5.74
C PHE A 216 1.76 17.24 5.71
N VAL A 217 1.71 17.97 6.81
CA VAL A 217 1.26 19.36 6.78
C VAL A 217 2.48 20.21 6.52
N PHE A 218 2.83 20.38 5.24
CA PHE A 218 3.71 21.47 4.82
C PHE A 218 2.86 22.73 4.65
N ASN A 219 2.99 23.70 5.57
CA ASN A 219 2.40 25.03 5.41
C ASN A 219 3.51 26.06 5.15
N GLY A 220 3.53 26.60 3.92
CA GLY A 220 4.35 27.74 3.49
C GLY A 220 5.19 27.36 2.27
N VAL A 221 4.95 27.81 1.03
CA VAL A 221 4.45 29.10 0.54
C VAL A 221 3.61 28.86 -0.72
N ALA A 222 2.47 29.53 -0.85
CA ALA A 222 1.75 29.60 -2.11
C ALA A 222 2.55 30.45 -3.11
N THR A 223 3.29 29.83 -4.02
CA THR A 223 3.71 30.53 -5.26
C THR A 223 2.58 30.43 -6.27
N GLN A 224 1.95 31.57 -6.53
CA GLN A 224 1.00 31.76 -7.61
C GLN A 224 1.60 31.34 -8.96
N GLY A 225 0.73 30.73 -9.77
CA GLY A 225 0.82 30.43 -11.20
C GLY A 225 2.13 30.73 -11.91
N LEU A 226 2.79 29.67 -12.40
CA LEU A 226 3.46 29.71 -13.68
C LEU A 226 2.92 28.58 -14.55
N GLU A 227 2.33 28.97 -15.68
CA GLU A 227 1.87 28.09 -16.75
C GLU A 227 3.06 27.30 -17.32
N VAL A 228 2.97 25.97 -17.34
CA VAL A 228 3.84 25.17 -18.22
C VAL A 228 3.11 25.04 -19.56
N VAL A 229 3.18 26.12 -20.32
CA VAL A 229 3.04 26.06 -21.77
C VAL A 229 4.29 25.40 -22.35
N ASP A 230 4.03 24.41 -23.18
CA ASP A 230 4.89 23.74 -24.15
C ASP A 230 6.25 24.43 -24.43
N ALA A 231 7.34 23.75 -24.08
CA ALA A 231 8.69 24.16 -24.47
C ALA A 231 9.53 22.96 -24.89
N SER A 232 9.09 22.28 -25.97
CA SER A 232 9.96 21.42 -26.80
C SER A 232 10.92 22.24 -27.69
N HIS A 233 11.12 23.54 -27.47
CA HIS A 233 12.09 24.34 -28.21
C HIS A 233 12.69 25.39 -27.29
N SER A 234 13.92 25.15 -26.82
CA SER A 234 14.98 26.14 -26.51
C SER A 234 16.08 25.59 -25.58
N ILE A 235 16.27 24.27 -25.47
CA ILE A 235 17.51 23.65 -24.95
C ILE A 235 18.64 23.74 -26.01
N GLN A 236 18.83 24.91 -26.61
CA GLN A 236 19.85 25.14 -27.64
C GLN A 236 20.70 26.40 -27.43
N THR A 237 20.58 27.11 -26.30
CA THR A 237 21.37 28.34 -26.09
C THR A 237 22.03 28.44 -24.71
N LEU A 238 22.54 27.33 -24.15
CA LEU A 238 23.47 27.36 -23.00
C LEU A 238 24.59 26.29 -23.05
N ALA A 239 24.85 25.68 -24.21
CA ALA A 239 25.99 24.79 -24.44
C ALA A 239 27.04 25.44 -25.37
N GLN A 240 27.45 26.68 -25.07
CA GLN A 240 28.45 27.40 -25.87
C GLN A 240 29.41 28.25 -25.04
N GLN A 241 29.81 27.78 -23.85
CA GLN A 241 30.86 28.44 -23.06
C GLN A 241 31.97 27.55 -22.48
N CYS A 242 31.93 26.23 -22.67
CA CYS A 242 33.08 25.37 -22.41
C CYS A 242 33.25 24.41 -23.60
N GLY A 243 34.20 24.73 -24.49
CA GLY A 243 34.54 23.88 -25.62
C GLY A 243 35.01 22.51 -25.14
N GLY A 244 34.24 21.47 -25.46
CA GLY A 244 34.57 20.08 -25.21
C GLY A 244 33.58 19.19 -25.95
N GLU A 245 34.08 18.41 -26.90
CA GLU A 245 33.31 17.41 -27.65
C GLU A 245 32.89 16.26 -26.72
N VAL A 246 31.63 15.81 -26.79
CA VAL A 246 31.27 14.48 -26.31
C VAL A 246 30.23 13.86 -27.25
N GLU A 247 30.63 12.74 -27.85
CA GLU A 247 29.86 11.96 -28.82
C GLU A 247 28.59 11.32 -28.22
N LEU A 248 27.58 11.22 -29.08
CA LEU A 248 26.33 10.49 -28.85
C LEU A 248 26.57 8.97 -28.85
N GLY A 249 26.24 8.32 -27.73
CA GLY A 249 26.15 6.87 -27.63
C GLY A 249 24.82 6.45 -27.02
N VAL A 250 23.92 5.93 -27.86
CA VAL A 250 22.68 5.24 -27.45
C VAL A 250 23.05 3.90 -26.83
N ALA A 251 22.50 3.56 -25.65
CA ALA A 251 22.54 2.19 -25.14
C ALA A 251 21.24 1.81 -24.39
N VAL A 252 20.61 0.79 -24.98
CA VAL A 252 19.52 -0.05 -24.49
C VAL A 252 20.07 -1.14 -23.55
N GLY A 253 19.28 -1.67 -22.61
CA GLY A 253 19.50 -2.97 -21.92
C GLY A 253 19.73 -2.83 -20.42
N VAL A 254 18.85 -3.26 -19.51
CA VAL A 254 18.38 -4.62 -19.15
C VAL A 254 19.45 -5.49 -18.44
N LYS A 255 19.16 -5.77 -17.15
CA LYS A 255 19.53 -6.90 -16.27
C LYS A 255 20.98 -7.03 -15.77
N MET A 256 21.10 -7.30 -14.46
CA MET A 256 21.62 -8.59 -13.99
C MET A 256 21.20 -8.88 -12.54
N GLU A 257 20.44 -9.97 -12.40
CA GLU A 257 20.22 -10.74 -11.16
C GLU A 257 21.49 -11.52 -10.81
N GLU A 258 21.76 -11.76 -9.52
CA GLU A 258 22.41 -13.01 -9.11
C GLU A 258 21.68 -13.64 -7.90
N VAL A 259 21.11 -14.81 -8.19
CA VAL A 259 20.66 -15.84 -7.27
C VAL A 259 21.78 -16.88 -7.20
N ALA A 260 22.29 -17.17 -6.02
CA ALA A 260 23.19 -18.30 -5.80
C ALA A 260 22.41 -19.46 -5.15
N VAL A 261 22.20 -20.54 -5.91
CA VAL A 261 21.90 -21.87 -5.36
C VAL A 261 23.09 -22.76 -5.68
N ALA A 262 23.76 -23.21 -4.63
CA ALA A 262 24.87 -24.17 -4.70
C ALA A 262 24.31 -25.60 -4.77
N MET A 263 24.75 -26.41 -5.76
CA MET A 263 24.74 -27.87 -5.66
C MET A 263 25.91 -28.50 -6.43
N SER A 264 26.55 -29.45 -5.73
CA SER A 264 27.39 -30.58 -6.16
C SER A 264 28.77 -30.37 -6.78
N TYR A 265 29.76 -30.70 -5.94
CA TYR A 265 31.00 -31.41 -6.23
C TYR A 265 30.79 -32.65 -7.13
N GLU A 266 31.65 -32.84 -8.15
CA GLU A 266 32.30 -34.12 -8.44
C GLU A 266 33.53 -33.92 -9.37
N GLN A 267 34.57 -34.71 -9.10
CA GLN A 267 35.93 -34.67 -9.66
C GLN A 267 36.04 -35.25 -11.07
N CYS A 268 36.97 -34.73 -11.89
CA CYS A 268 37.99 -35.53 -12.59
C CYS A 268 38.93 -34.64 -13.42
N GLY A 269 40.24 -34.85 -13.28
CA GLY A 269 41.28 -34.36 -14.18
C GLY A 269 42.45 -33.71 -13.47
#